data_AF-A0A946WUA1-F1
#
_entry.id   AF-A0A946WUA1-F1
#
_cell.length_a   1.000
_cell.length_b   1.000
_cell.length_c   1.000
_cell.angle_alpha   90.00
_cell.angle_beta   90.00
_cell.angle_gamma   90.00
#
_symmetry.space_group_name_H-M   'P 1'
#
loop_
_entity.id
_entity.type
_entity.pdbx_description
1 polymer ?
#
loop_
_entity_poly.entity_id
_entity_poly.type
_entity_poly.pdbx_seq_one_letter_code
_entity_poly.pdbx_strand_id
1 'polypeptide(L)'
;QEASGSRIEISRVLEVNSGSIIPKSSVVLVAEINTDLSLKEEYNNFDLQANDQIFVRKNPDYQEPIHVVVDGEVMYPGTYSLTLEGDRISDIIERCGGLTENAFLEGVKLYRKTKVMSKEEENIISEEFKEVILSDTALYKKYSKDLVNSELGIRSKKREFEDINVVSFEMNKALKINSKHNIILLEGDSLVIPKSNSTVYITGDLYNYEGTGISVPYFERKRANYYINNFAGGYARENNKNRTVVVYPNGSVKRSINYRLFSLSPKVTKGSTIKLMSKEQVEEMEATPLDWNVAIEKTLIKVTGVMSLYLLINRITGSF
;
A
#
# COMPACT_ATOMS: atom_id res chain seq x y z
N GLN A 1 3.92 30.27 5.76
CA GLN A 1 5.21 29.56 5.67
C GLN A 1 5.55 29.18 4.24
N GLU A 2 4.63 28.67 3.41
CA GLU A 2 4.91 28.35 1.99
C GLU A 2 5.43 29.53 1.15
N ALA A 3 5.12 30.77 1.56
CA ALA A 3 5.56 32.00 0.92
C ALA A 3 6.86 32.58 1.54
N SER A 4 7.43 31.95 2.57
CA SER A 4 8.71 32.39 3.17
C SER A 4 9.86 32.17 2.20
N GLY A 5 10.66 33.21 1.90
CA GLY A 5 11.69 33.14 0.86
C GLY A 5 11.13 33.08 -0.57
N SER A 6 9.83 33.34 -0.72
CA SER A 6 9.17 33.35 -2.02
C SER A 6 9.15 34.74 -2.65
N ARG A 7 8.49 34.86 -3.80
CA ARG A 7 8.42 36.09 -4.59
C ARG A 7 6.97 36.54 -4.74
N ILE A 8 6.71 37.82 -4.50
CA ILE A 8 5.45 38.48 -4.87
C ILE A 8 5.67 39.14 -6.22
N GLU A 9 4.79 38.83 -7.17
CA GLU A 9 4.74 39.48 -8.47
C GLU A 9 3.49 40.36 -8.52
N ILE A 10 3.67 41.66 -8.72
CA ILE A 10 2.56 42.60 -8.92
C ILE A 10 2.56 43.02 -10.37
N SER A 11 1.47 42.74 -11.10
CA SER A 11 1.30 43.17 -12.49
C SER A 11 0.19 44.21 -12.61
N ARG A 12 0.51 45.34 -13.26
CA ARG A 12 -0.44 46.42 -13.57
C ARG A 12 -0.70 46.48 -15.06
N VAL A 13 -1.95 46.34 -15.50
CA VAL A 13 -2.32 46.52 -16.92
C VAL A 13 -2.71 47.98 -17.15
N LEU A 14 -1.91 48.71 -17.93
CA LEU A 14 -2.19 50.11 -18.25
C LEU A 14 -2.93 50.22 -19.61
N GLU A 15 -4.10 50.87 -19.55
CA GLU A 15 -5.06 51.20 -20.62
C GLU A 15 -5.86 50.06 -21.27
N VAL A 16 -7.19 50.21 -21.20
CA VAL A 16 -8.18 49.49 -22.03
C VAL A 16 -8.76 50.49 -23.01
N ASN A 17 -8.37 50.42 -24.30
CA ASN A 17 -9.02 51.23 -25.33
C ASN A 17 -10.28 50.51 -25.82
N SER A 18 -11.38 51.25 -25.95
CA SER A 18 -12.70 50.79 -26.38
C SER A 18 -12.63 49.96 -27.67
N GLY A 19 -12.61 48.64 -27.53
CA GLY A 19 -12.82 47.68 -28.63
C GLY A 19 -11.70 46.66 -28.90
N SER A 20 -10.47 46.87 -28.40
CA SER A 20 -9.36 45.91 -28.61
C SER A 20 -8.47 45.81 -27.37
N ILE A 21 -8.42 44.64 -26.74
CA ILE A 21 -7.58 44.33 -25.58
C ILE A 21 -6.13 44.21 -26.05
N ILE A 22 -5.42 45.34 -26.16
CA ILE A 22 -3.98 45.34 -26.42
C ILE A 22 -3.30 46.00 -25.22
N PRO A 23 -2.81 45.21 -24.23
CA PRO A 23 -2.12 45.78 -23.07
C PRO A 23 -0.85 46.51 -23.54
N LYS A 24 -0.74 47.81 -23.24
CA LYS A 24 0.36 48.66 -23.75
C LYS A 24 1.57 48.73 -22.82
N SER A 25 1.43 48.43 -21.54
CA SER A 25 2.55 48.26 -20.61
C SER A 25 2.12 47.46 -19.39
N SER A 26 3.05 46.63 -18.89
CA SER A 26 2.92 45.94 -17.60
C SER A 26 4.06 46.37 -16.68
N VAL A 27 3.72 46.84 -15.48
CA VAL A 27 4.72 47.02 -14.42
C VAL A 27 4.74 45.71 -13.65
N VAL A 28 5.89 45.04 -13.61
CA VAL A 28 6.09 43.80 -12.84
C VAL A 28 7.02 44.12 -11.67
N LEU A 29 6.47 44.19 -10.46
CA LEU A 29 7.27 44.28 -9.25
C LEU A 29 7.51 42.88 -8.70
N VAL A 30 8.78 42.51 -8.54
CA VAL A 30 9.16 41.26 -7.88
C VAL A 30 9.72 41.61 -6.50
N ALA A 31 8.92 41.39 -5.45
CA ALA A 31 9.37 41.56 -4.07
C ALA A 31 9.72 40.21 -3.45
N GLU A 32 10.89 40.11 -2.81
CA GLU A 32 11.27 38.93 -2.03
C GLU A 32 10.68 39.03 -0.62
N ILE A 33 10.10 37.92 -0.14
CA ILE A 33 9.54 37.81 1.21
C ILE A 33 10.60 37.19 2.12
N ASN A 34 10.97 37.88 3.19
CA ASN A 34 11.88 37.38 4.21
C ASN A 34 11.26 36.20 4.99
N THR A 35 12.08 35.52 5.80
CA THR A 35 11.64 34.35 6.56
C THR A 35 10.62 34.67 7.67
N ASP A 36 10.65 35.90 8.16
CA ASP A 36 9.69 36.47 9.11
C ASP A 36 8.44 37.06 8.43
N LEU A 37 8.31 36.85 7.12
CA LEU A 37 7.24 37.39 6.26
C LEU A 37 7.30 38.91 6.06
N SER A 38 8.40 39.58 6.43
CA SER A 38 8.61 40.98 6.09
C SER A 38 8.98 41.13 4.61
N LEU A 39 8.70 42.30 4.04
CA LEU A 39 9.26 42.72 2.76
C LEU A 39 10.58 43.48 3.01
N LYS A 40 11.44 43.55 1.99
CA LYS A 40 12.58 44.47 2.02
C LYS A 40 12.07 45.91 2.13
N GLU A 41 12.81 46.76 2.84
CA GLU A 41 12.40 48.15 3.11
C GLU A 41 12.07 48.95 1.84
N GLU A 42 12.72 48.62 0.73
CA GLU A 42 12.48 49.23 -0.59
C GLU A 42 11.04 49.02 -1.12
N TYR A 43 10.31 48.04 -0.61
CA TYR A 43 8.94 47.72 -1.00
C TYR A 43 7.89 48.10 0.06
N ASN A 44 8.29 48.58 1.24
CA ASN A 44 7.35 48.90 2.33
C ASN A 44 6.40 50.07 2.00
N ASN A 45 6.78 50.94 1.06
CA ASN A 45 5.99 52.09 0.61
C ASN A 45 5.41 51.90 -0.79
N PHE A 46 5.24 50.67 -1.26
CA PHE A 46 4.65 50.43 -2.57
C PHE A 46 3.12 50.63 -2.54
N ASP A 47 2.64 51.67 -3.22
CA ASP A 47 1.21 51.96 -3.34
C ASP A 47 0.54 51.10 -4.42
N LEU A 48 -0.37 50.23 -3.98
CA LEU A 48 -1.25 49.47 -4.87
C LEU A 48 -2.25 50.40 -5.58
N GLN A 49 -2.50 50.15 -6.86
CA GLN A 49 -3.49 50.86 -7.65
C GLN A 49 -4.61 49.94 -8.13
N ALA A 50 -5.70 50.54 -8.59
CA ALA A 50 -6.81 49.79 -9.15
C ALA A 50 -6.35 48.93 -10.35
N ASN A 51 -6.84 47.69 -10.39
CA ASN A 51 -6.50 46.65 -11.37
C ASN A 51 -5.09 46.05 -11.26
N ASP A 52 -4.37 46.27 -10.17
CA ASP A 52 -3.17 45.49 -9.86
C ASP A 52 -3.54 44.03 -9.59
N GLN A 53 -2.82 43.10 -10.22
CA GLN A 53 -2.90 41.68 -9.94
C GLN A 53 -1.68 41.28 -9.11
N ILE A 54 -1.93 40.68 -7.95
CA ILE A 54 -0.87 40.25 -7.03
C ILE A 54 -0.81 38.74 -7.05
N PHE A 55 0.35 38.20 -7.40
CA PHE A 55 0.65 36.77 -7.39
C PHE A 55 1.70 36.50 -6.32
N VAL A 56 1.32 35.79 -5.25
CA VAL A 56 2.27 35.25 -4.29
C VAL A 56 2.71 33.88 -4.79
N ARG A 57 3.96 33.78 -5.23
CA ARG A 57 4.52 32.49 -5.68
C ARG A 57 4.83 31.62 -4.46
N LYS A 58 4.66 30.30 -4.56
CA LYS A 58 5.20 29.39 -3.53
C LYS A 58 6.72 29.41 -3.63
N ASN A 59 7.41 29.27 -2.50
CA ASN A 59 8.84 29.04 -2.52
C ASN A 59 9.12 27.72 -3.29
N PRO A 60 9.93 27.73 -4.36
CA PRO A 60 10.21 26.53 -5.15
C PRO A 60 10.93 25.43 -4.36
N ASP A 61 11.65 25.80 -3.28
CA ASP A 61 12.32 24.86 -2.38
C ASP A 61 11.40 24.34 -1.27
N TYR A 62 10.18 24.89 -1.15
CA TYR A 62 9.21 24.42 -0.17
C TYR A 62 8.61 23.10 -0.63
N GLN A 63 8.81 22.06 0.18
CA GLN A 63 8.13 20.79 0.05
C GLN A 63 7.16 20.64 1.21
N GLU A 64 5.90 20.28 0.90
CA GLU A 64 4.94 19.93 1.93
C GLU A 64 5.45 18.72 2.71
N PRO A 65 5.48 18.77 4.05
CA PRO A 65 5.83 17.60 4.85
C PRO A 65 4.89 16.45 4.51
N ILE A 66 5.48 15.30 4.21
CA ILE A 66 4.75 14.06 4.02
C ILE A 66 4.64 13.32 5.35
N HIS A 67 3.54 12.60 5.55
CA HIS A 67 3.17 11.98 6.80
C HIS A 67 2.80 10.51 6.68
N VAL A 68 3.05 9.79 7.76
CA VAL A 68 2.57 8.42 7.99
C VAL A 68 1.74 8.36 9.26
N VAL A 69 0.84 7.38 9.31
CA VAL A 69 0.07 7.09 10.53
C VAL A 69 0.62 5.83 11.15
N VAL A 70 0.88 5.85 12.46
CA VAL A 70 1.24 4.68 13.24
C VAL A 70 0.16 4.46 14.27
N ASP A 71 -0.44 3.27 14.25
CA ASP A 71 -1.56 2.90 15.10
C ASP A 71 -1.27 1.60 15.87
N GLY A 72 -1.89 1.46 17.04
CA GLY A 72 -1.84 0.27 17.89
C GLY A 72 -0.72 0.28 18.94
N GLU A 73 -0.08 -0.88 19.13
CA GLU A 73 0.81 -1.19 20.26
C GLU A 73 2.23 -0.58 20.12
N VAL A 74 2.29 0.74 20.17
CA VAL A 74 3.51 1.56 20.31
C VAL A 74 3.37 2.51 21.50
N MET A 75 4.48 3.05 22.01
CA MET A 75 4.41 3.95 23.18
C MET A 75 3.63 5.24 22.88
N TYR A 76 3.79 5.77 21.66
CA TYR A 76 3.12 6.98 21.22
C TYR A 76 2.48 6.77 19.83
N PRO A 77 1.25 6.26 19.72
CA PRO A 77 0.54 6.18 18.44
C PRO A 77 0.18 7.58 17.93
N GLY A 78 0.14 7.76 16.61
CA GLY A 78 -0.18 9.05 16.01
C GLY A 78 0.34 9.26 14.59
N THR A 79 0.33 10.51 14.15
CA THR A 79 0.83 10.92 12.83
C THR A 79 2.25 11.44 12.93
N TYR A 80 3.13 10.96 12.05
CA TYR A 80 4.55 11.30 12.02
C TYR A 80 4.92 11.87 10.66
N SER A 81 5.60 13.03 10.64
CA SER A 81 6.21 13.56 9.40
C SER A 81 7.44 12.75 9.03
N LEU A 82 7.59 12.38 7.76
CA LEU A 82 8.79 11.73 7.23
C LEU A 82 9.86 12.76 6.89
N THR A 83 11.12 12.37 6.98
CA THR A 83 12.26 13.19 6.53
C THR A 83 12.43 13.15 5.01
N LEU A 84 13.13 14.15 4.46
CA LEU A 84 13.49 14.22 3.03
C LEU A 84 14.45 13.11 2.60
N GLU A 85 15.21 12.55 3.54
CA GLU A 85 16.16 11.46 3.29
C GLU A 85 15.47 10.09 3.18
N GLY A 86 14.20 10.00 3.60
CA GLY A 86 13.34 8.83 3.51
C GLY A 86 13.42 7.96 4.76
N ASP A 87 12.46 8.16 5.67
CA ASP A 87 12.35 7.35 6.88
C ASP A 87 11.90 5.92 6.56
N ARG A 88 12.44 4.96 7.30
CA ARG A 88 12.06 3.56 7.25
C ARG A 88 11.19 3.17 8.45
N ILE A 89 10.67 1.94 8.41
CA ILE A 89 9.89 1.35 9.50
C ILE A 89 10.66 1.44 10.84
N SER A 90 11.95 1.10 10.87
CA SER A 90 12.75 1.19 12.10
C SER A 90 12.75 2.59 12.71
N ASP A 91 12.90 3.61 11.86
CA ASP A 91 13.11 5.00 12.28
C ASP A 91 11.81 5.58 12.85
N ILE A 92 10.69 5.25 12.23
CA ILE A 92 9.37 5.63 12.73
C ILE A 92 9.04 4.91 14.04
N ILE A 93 9.38 3.62 14.17
CA ILE A 93 9.14 2.89 15.41
C ILE A 93 9.99 3.43 16.57
N GLU A 94 11.23 3.82 16.30
CA GLU A 94 12.08 4.49 17.30
C GLU A 94 11.45 5.82 17.75
N ARG A 95 10.98 6.64 16.81
CA ARG A 95 10.27 7.90 17.10
C ARG A 95 8.94 7.71 17.84
N CYS A 96 8.29 6.56 17.67
CA CYS A 96 7.11 6.18 18.44
C CYS A 96 7.44 5.79 19.90
N GLY A 97 8.71 5.87 20.32
CA GLY A 97 9.18 5.43 21.63
C GLY A 97 9.36 3.91 21.74
N GLY A 98 9.34 3.20 20.61
CA GLY A 98 9.38 1.74 20.56
C GLY A 98 8.01 1.07 20.62
N LEU A 99 8.05 -0.25 20.55
CA LEU A 99 6.88 -1.14 20.63
C LEU A 99 6.55 -1.46 22.09
N THR A 100 5.27 -1.62 22.43
CA THR A 100 4.88 -2.07 23.78
C THR A 100 5.18 -3.57 23.96
N GLU A 101 5.16 -4.06 25.20
CA GLU A 101 5.31 -5.50 25.49
C GLU A 101 4.18 -6.36 24.93
N ASN A 102 3.02 -5.76 24.66
CA ASN A 102 1.85 -6.44 24.12
C ASN A 102 1.81 -6.43 22.58
N ALA A 103 2.78 -5.78 21.92
CA ALA A 103 2.83 -5.65 20.47
C ALA A 103 2.96 -7.00 19.77
N PHE A 104 2.09 -7.24 18.79
CA PHE A 104 2.13 -8.46 18.01
C PHE A 104 2.94 -8.30 16.74
N LEU A 105 4.24 -8.58 16.83
CA LEU A 105 5.20 -8.32 15.75
C LEU A 105 4.91 -9.11 14.47
N GLU A 106 4.39 -10.33 14.58
CA GLU A 106 4.01 -11.12 13.40
C GLU A 106 2.75 -10.60 12.70
N GLY A 107 1.95 -9.76 13.37
CA GLY A 107 0.69 -9.19 12.86
C GLY A 107 0.77 -7.77 12.36
N VAL A 108 1.95 -7.15 12.39
CA VAL A 108 2.11 -5.78 11.90
C VAL A 108 1.84 -5.73 10.39
N LYS A 109 1.02 -4.76 9.99
CA LYS A 109 0.67 -4.51 8.59
C LYS A 109 1.02 -3.09 8.19
N LEU A 110 1.51 -2.94 6.97
CA LEU A 110 1.71 -1.66 6.31
C LEU A 110 0.65 -1.53 5.22
N TYR A 111 -0.23 -0.56 5.37
CA TYR A 111 -1.24 -0.21 4.37
C TYR A 111 -0.72 0.94 3.54
N ARG A 112 -0.70 0.76 2.22
CA ARG A 112 -0.16 1.72 1.27
C ARG A 112 -1.18 1.99 0.17
N LYS A 113 -1.44 3.27 -0.09
CA LYS A 113 -2.22 3.68 -1.26
C LYS A 113 -1.37 3.45 -2.51
N THR A 114 -1.92 2.70 -3.45
CA THR A 114 -1.28 2.42 -4.74
C THR A 114 -2.26 2.70 -5.86
N LYS A 115 -1.78 3.31 -6.94
CA LYS A 115 -2.56 3.44 -8.16
C LYS A 115 -2.63 2.09 -8.85
N VAL A 116 -3.82 1.53 -8.96
CA VAL A 116 -4.05 0.27 -9.68
C VAL A 116 -4.84 0.56 -10.95
N MET A 117 -4.39 -0.03 -12.05
CA MET A 117 -5.15 -0.11 -13.28
C MET A 117 -5.85 -1.47 -13.31
N SER A 118 -7.02 -1.60 -12.69
CA SER A 118 -7.82 -2.84 -12.77
C SER A 118 -8.91 -2.73 -13.83
N LYS A 119 -9.24 -3.87 -14.43
CA LYS A 119 -10.42 -4.06 -15.30
C LYS A 119 -11.65 -4.55 -14.53
N GLU A 120 -11.48 -5.01 -13.29
CA GLU A 120 -12.53 -5.65 -12.49
C GLU A 120 -12.89 -4.85 -11.24
N GLU A 121 -14.14 -5.06 -10.82
CA GLU A 121 -14.88 -4.38 -9.76
C GLU A 121 -14.52 -4.94 -8.37
N GLU A 122 -13.25 -4.87 -7.97
CA GLU A 122 -12.84 -5.26 -6.61
C GLU A 122 -12.97 -4.09 -5.62
N ASN A 123 -13.35 -4.41 -4.37
CA ASN A 123 -13.51 -3.45 -3.29
C ASN A 123 -12.17 -2.75 -2.99
N ILE A 124 -12.18 -1.41 -3.05
CA ILE A 124 -11.03 -0.50 -2.83
C ILE A 124 -10.38 -0.65 -1.44
N ILE A 125 -11.16 -1.14 -0.47
CA ILE A 125 -10.73 -1.33 0.92
C ILE A 125 -11.14 -2.73 1.35
N SER A 126 -10.19 -3.52 1.84
CA SER A 126 -10.48 -4.84 2.41
C SER A 126 -11.35 -4.72 3.66
N GLU A 127 -12.27 -5.67 3.87
CA GLU A 127 -13.15 -5.67 5.07
C GLU A 127 -12.34 -5.60 6.37
N GLU A 128 -11.20 -6.29 6.42
CA GLU A 128 -10.29 -6.22 7.56
C GLU A 128 -9.77 -4.80 7.81
N PHE A 129 -9.40 -4.06 6.76
CA PHE A 129 -8.93 -2.69 6.95
C PHE A 129 -10.08 -1.73 7.29
N LYS A 130 -11.30 -1.97 6.79
CA LYS A 130 -12.48 -1.18 7.18
C LYS A 130 -12.72 -1.24 8.69
N GLU A 131 -12.65 -2.43 9.27
CA GLU A 131 -12.79 -2.60 10.73
C GLU A 131 -11.72 -1.81 11.49
N VAL A 132 -10.46 -1.86 11.04
CA VAL A 132 -9.36 -1.10 11.63
C VAL A 132 -9.60 0.42 11.50
N ILE A 133 -9.98 0.91 10.31
CA ILE A 133 -10.30 2.33 10.08
C ILE A 133 -11.42 2.80 11.01
N LEU A 134 -12.48 2.00 11.19
CA LEU A 134 -13.62 2.36 12.04
C LEU A 134 -13.27 2.34 13.53
N SER A 135 -12.24 1.58 13.93
CA SER A 135 -11.80 1.46 15.31
C SER A 135 -10.82 2.54 15.76
N ASP A 136 -10.08 3.15 14.82
CA ASP A 136 -9.08 4.18 15.13
C ASP A 136 -9.48 5.56 14.59
N THR A 137 -9.34 6.58 15.45
CA THR A 137 -9.77 7.95 15.12
C THR A 137 -8.86 8.61 14.09
N ALA A 138 -7.55 8.33 14.12
CA ALA A 138 -6.60 8.93 13.19
C ALA A 138 -6.76 8.32 11.78
N LEU A 139 -6.92 7.00 11.70
CA LEU A 139 -7.22 6.28 10.47
C LEU A 139 -8.60 6.65 9.92
N TYR A 140 -9.63 6.76 10.75
CA TYR A 140 -10.94 7.24 10.32
C TYR A 140 -10.87 8.62 9.66
N LYS A 141 -10.21 9.58 10.32
CA LYS A 141 -10.02 10.93 9.76
C LYS A 141 -9.31 10.89 8.40
N LYS A 142 -8.32 10.01 8.25
CA LYS A 142 -7.53 9.86 7.02
C LYS A 142 -8.30 9.17 5.88
N TYR A 143 -9.04 8.09 6.17
CA TYR A 143 -9.67 7.23 5.17
C TYR A 143 -11.18 7.38 5.06
N SER A 144 -11.84 8.27 5.82
CA SER A 144 -13.29 8.47 5.79
C SER A 144 -13.87 8.69 4.39
N LYS A 145 -13.22 9.50 3.56
CA LYS A 145 -13.62 9.72 2.16
C LYS A 145 -13.51 8.44 1.32
N ASP A 146 -12.42 7.70 1.49
CA ASP A 146 -12.17 6.46 0.75
C ASP A 146 -13.18 5.37 1.16
N LEU A 147 -13.50 5.30 2.46
CA LEU A 147 -14.51 4.40 3.01
C LEU A 147 -15.91 4.69 2.44
N VAL A 148 -16.34 5.95 2.46
CA VAL A 148 -17.62 6.38 1.87
C VAL A 148 -17.67 6.09 0.36
N ASN A 149 -16.58 6.36 -0.36
CA ASN A 149 -16.51 6.06 -1.79
C ASN A 149 -16.58 4.55 -2.07
N SER A 150 -15.98 3.73 -1.19
CA SER A 150 -16.05 2.28 -1.27
C SER A 150 -17.47 1.74 -1.02
N GLU A 151 -18.21 2.29 -0.06
CA GLU A 151 -19.58 1.86 0.27
C GLU A 151 -20.62 2.34 -0.73
N LEU A 152 -20.51 3.59 -1.20
CA LEU A 152 -21.48 4.16 -2.14
C LEU A 152 -21.24 3.69 -3.58
N GLY A 153 -20.20 2.90 -3.83
CA GLY A 153 -19.83 2.44 -5.17
C GLY A 153 -19.68 3.59 -6.16
N ILE A 154 -19.25 4.78 -5.70
CA ILE A 154 -19.10 5.98 -6.53
C ILE A 154 -17.91 5.75 -7.46
N ARG A 155 -18.20 5.06 -8.57
CA ARG A 155 -17.33 4.83 -9.72
C ARG A 155 -17.07 6.17 -10.38
N SER A 156 -16.08 6.90 -9.89
CA SER A 156 -15.51 7.98 -10.68
C SER A 156 -15.04 7.39 -12.00
N LYS A 157 -15.55 7.87 -13.14
CA LYS A 157 -15.18 7.47 -14.52
C LYS A 157 -13.69 7.69 -14.87
N LYS A 158 -12.82 7.82 -13.89
CA LYS A 158 -11.37 7.98 -14.03
C LYS A 158 -10.75 6.57 -14.08
N ARG A 159 -10.00 6.30 -15.13
CA ARG A 159 -9.32 5.00 -15.39
C ARG A 159 -8.18 4.68 -14.40
N GLU A 160 -8.02 5.47 -13.35
CA GLU A 160 -7.05 5.28 -12.28
C GLU A 160 -7.83 5.30 -10.96
N PHE A 161 -7.84 4.17 -10.25
CA PHE A 161 -8.36 4.07 -8.89
C PHE A 161 -7.17 3.96 -7.93
N GLU A 162 -7.32 4.57 -6.75
CA GLU A 162 -6.38 4.40 -5.64
C GLU A 162 -6.88 3.23 -4.80
N ASP A 163 -6.15 2.12 -4.84
CA ASP A 163 -6.41 0.92 -4.04
C ASP A 163 -5.50 0.91 -2.81
N ILE A 164 -5.99 0.37 -1.70
CA ILE A 164 -5.23 0.27 -0.45
C ILE A 164 -4.67 -1.14 -0.33
N ASN A 165 -3.39 -1.27 -0.67
CA ASN A 165 -2.70 -2.54 -0.65
C ASN A 165 -1.99 -2.79 0.69
N VAL A 166 -2.02 -4.06 1.11
CA VAL A 166 -1.23 -4.53 2.26
C VAL A 166 0.16 -4.91 1.78
N VAL A 167 1.16 -4.18 2.26
CA VAL A 167 2.57 -4.51 2.04
C VAL A 167 3.00 -5.50 3.13
N SER A 168 3.14 -6.77 2.76
CA SER A 168 3.57 -7.83 3.68
C SER A 168 5.07 -7.74 3.97
N PHE A 169 5.44 -7.67 5.26
CA PHE A 169 6.83 -7.72 5.73
C PHE A 169 6.94 -8.46 7.07
N GLU A 170 8.16 -8.61 7.60
CA GLU A 170 8.39 -9.26 8.89
C GLU A 170 8.97 -8.23 9.86
N MET A 171 8.20 -7.84 10.88
CA MET A 171 8.57 -6.77 11.79
C MET A 171 9.89 -7.04 12.52
N ASN A 172 10.07 -8.27 13.02
CA ASN A 172 11.32 -8.71 13.67
C ASN A 172 12.58 -8.50 12.80
N LYS A 173 12.41 -8.51 11.47
CA LYS A 173 13.48 -8.22 10.52
C LYS A 173 13.51 -6.74 10.16
N ALA A 174 12.37 -6.04 10.13
CA ALA A 174 12.28 -4.63 9.79
C ALA A 174 12.99 -3.73 10.82
N LEU A 175 13.03 -4.13 12.08
CA LEU A 175 13.77 -3.40 13.14
C LEU A 175 15.30 -3.40 12.94
N LYS A 176 15.82 -4.15 11.96
CA LYS A 176 17.26 -4.17 11.64
C LYS A 176 17.53 -3.26 10.45
N ILE A 177 18.43 -2.29 10.63
CA ILE A 177 18.77 -1.23 9.65
C ILE A 177 18.98 -1.79 8.23
N ASN A 178 19.83 -2.82 8.08
CA ASN A 178 20.20 -3.40 6.77
C ASN A 178 19.24 -4.46 6.22
N SER A 179 18.02 -4.54 6.74
CA SER A 179 17.05 -5.55 6.33
C SER A 179 16.23 -5.12 5.12
N LYS A 180 15.98 -6.06 4.19
CA LYS A 180 15.01 -5.85 3.10
C LYS A 180 13.58 -5.65 3.59
N HIS A 181 13.28 -6.07 4.83
CA HIS A 181 11.98 -5.83 5.47
C HIS A 181 11.90 -4.43 6.12
N ASN A 182 13.02 -3.72 6.26
CA ASN A 182 13.03 -2.34 6.75
C ASN A 182 12.67 -1.39 5.61
N ILE A 183 11.40 -1.42 5.22
CA ILE A 183 10.89 -0.75 4.02
C ILE A 183 10.89 0.77 4.23
N ILE A 184 11.22 1.52 3.17
CA ILE A 184 11.08 2.99 3.14
C ILE A 184 9.59 3.32 3.10
N LEU A 185 9.18 4.20 3.99
CA LEU A 185 7.80 4.65 4.10
C LEU A 185 7.53 5.79 3.11
N LEU A 186 6.30 5.84 2.62
CA LEU A 186 5.84 6.81 1.64
C LEU A 186 4.70 7.65 2.22
N GLU A 187 4.45 8.78 1.57
CA GLU A 187 3.28 9.61 1.87
C GLU A 187 2.00 8.79 1.93
N GLY A 188 1.25 8.94 3.01
CA GLY A 188 -0.03 8.27 3.15
C GLY A 188 0.06 6.81 3.60
N ASP A 189 1.24 6.27 3.90
CA ASP A 189 1.37 4.95 4.53
C ASP A 189 0.72 4.93 5.92
N SER A 190 0.20 3.76 6.30
CA SER A 190 -0.34 3.50 7.64
C SER A 190 0.23 2.20 8.19
N LEU A 191 0.93 2.27 9.31
CA LEU A 191 1.51 1.14 10.01
C LEU A 191 0.62 0.77 11.19
N VAL A 192 0.06 -0.44 11.17
CA VAL A 192 -0.86 -0.93 12.19
C VAL A 192 -0.19 -2.06 12.98
N ILE A 193 -0.02 -1.85 14.28
CA ILE A 193 0.63 -2.79 15.20
C ILE A 193 -0.45 -3.38 16.13
N PRO A 194 -0.99 -4.56 15.83
CA PRO A 194 -2.05 -5.13 16.65
C PRO A 194 -1.53 -5.62 18.01
N LYS A 195 -2.47 -5.79 18.95
CA LYS A 195 -2.24 -6.47 20.21
C LYS A 195 -2.04 -7.97 20.04
N SER A 196 -1.18 -8.57 20.86
CA SER A 196 -0.92 -10.00 20.88
C SER A 196 -2.22 -10.79 21.08
N ASN A 197 -2.58 -11.58 20.07
CA ASN A 197 -3.60 -12.62 20.18
C ASN A 197 -2.92 -14.00 20.17
N SER A 198 -3.29 -14.87 21.10
CA SER A 198 -2.71 -16.22 21.21
C SER A 198 -3.64 -17.29 20.64
N THR A 199 -4.33 -16.95 19.54
CA THR A 199 -5.30 -17.82 18.88
C THR A 199 -4.92 -18.10 17.43
N VAL A 200 -5.48 -19.17 16.89
CA VAL A 200 -5.46 -19.54 15.47
C VAL A 200 -6.90 -19.65 15.03
N TYR A 201 -7.25 -19.06 13.90
CA TYR A 201 -8.59 -19.17 13.33
C TYR A 201 -8.61 -20.25 12.26
N ILE A 202 -9.59 -21.13 12.28
CA ILE A 202 -9.80 -22.18 11.27
C ILE A 202 -11.13 -21.89 10.59
N THR A 203 -11.13 -21.81 9.26
CA THR A 203 -12.32 -21.42 8.47
C THR A 203 -12.41 -22.20 7.16
N GLY A 204 -13.57 -22.14 6.51
CA GLY A 204 -13.95 -22.96 5.35
C GLY A 204 -14.89 -24.09 5.76
N ASP A 205 -15.01 -25.10 4.90
CA ASP A 205 -15.92 -26.23 5.12
C ASP A 205 -15.36 -27.17 6.20
N LEU A 206 -15.74 -26.94 7.46
CA LEU A 206 -15.27 -27.74 8.60
C LEU A 206 -16.15 -28.97 8.80
N TYR A 207 -15.56 -30.09 9.21
CA TYR A 207 -16.29 -31.34 9.38
C TYR A 207 -17.26 -31.24 10.57
N ASN A 208 -18.56 -31.43 10.32
CA ASN A 208 -19.62 -31.39 11.34
C ASN A 208 -19.65 -30.11 12.20
N TYR A 209 -19.33 -28.96 11.58
CA TYR A 209 -19.39 -27.66 12.24
C TYR A 209 -20.27 -26.71 11.43
N GLU A 210 -21.31 -26.16 12.06
CA GLU A 210 -22.32 -25.32 11.40
C GLU A 210 -21.92 -23.83 11.32
N GLY A 211 -20.75 -23.45 11.83
CA GLY A 211 -20.25 -22.06 11.80
C GLY A 211 -19.26 -21.79 10.66
N THR A 212 -18.96 -20.52 10.41
CA THR A 212 -18.00 -20.07 9.38
C THR A 212 -16.53 -20.32 9.75
N GLY A 213 -16.26 -20.63 11.02
CA GLY A 213 -14.95 -21.00 11.51
C GLY A 213 -14.88 -21.09 13.04
N ILE A 214 -13.73 -21.53 13.55
CA ILE A 214 -13.46 -21.72 14.98
C ILE A 214 -12.11 -21.08 15.35
N SER A 215 -12.08 -20.37 16.47
CA SER A 215 -10.85 -19.84 17.08
C SER A 215 -10.35 -20.78 18.16
N VAL A 216 -9.06 -21.14 18.10
CA VAL A 216 -8.45 -22.12 19.00
C VAL A 216 -7.14 -21.59 19.57
N PRO A 217 -6.70 -22.04 20.77
CA PRO A 217 -5.41 -21.62 21.33
C PRO A 217 -4.24 -21.98 20.42
N TYR A 218 -3.25 -21.09 20.35
CA TYR A 218 -2.00 -21.36 19.64
C TYR A 218 -1.11 -22.33 20.42
N PHE A 219 -0.56 -23.32 19.71
CA PHE A 219 0.43 -24.27 20.20
C PHE A 219 1.73 -24.18 19.37
N GLU A 220 2.85 -24.11 20.08
CA GLU A 220 4.16 -23.97 19.46
C GLU A 220 4.52 -25.14 18.53
N ARG A 221 5.19 -24.80 17.42
CA ARG A 221 5.75 -25.75 16.43
C ARG A 221 4.71 -26.66 15.76
N LYS A 222 3.41 -26.36 15.88
CA LYS A 222 2.33 -27.10 15.22
C LYS A 222 2.10 -26.60 13.78
N ARG A 223 1.55 -27.49 12.96
CA ARG A 223 1.19 -27.26 11.55
C ARG A 223 -0.32 -27.27 11.38
N ALA A 224 -0.84 -26.75 10.27
CA ALA A 224 -2.29 -26.63 10.08
C ALA A 224 -3.04 -27.96 10.24
N ASN A 225 -2.46 -29.07 9.76
CA ASN A 225 -3.04 -30.41 9.92
C ASN A 225 -3.23 -30.82 11.40
N TYR A 226 -2.38 -30.36 12.32
CA TYR A 226 -2.59 -30.61 13.75
C TYR A 226 -3.89 -29.94 14.22
N TYR A 227 -4.06 -28.66 13.90
CA TYR A 227 -5.22 -27.90 14.34
C TYR A 227 -6.52 -28.45 13.75
N ILE A 228 -6.50 -28.78 12.46
CA ILE A 228 -7.65 -29.33 11.75
C ILE A 228 -8.09 -30.66 12.38
N ASN A 229 -7.16 -31.57 12.65
CA ASN A 229 -7.51 -32.88 13.21
C ASN A 229 -7.90 -32.83 14.70
N ASN A 230 -7.34 -31.90 15.48
CA ASN A 230 -7.59 -31.86 16.93
C ASN A 230 -8.74 -30.92 17.33
N PHE A 231 -9.06 -29.91 16.53
CA PHE A 231 -10.07 -28.91 16.88
C PHE A 231 -11.21 -28.75 15.86
N ALA A 232 -11.01 -29.16 14.60
CA ALA A 232 -12.04 -29.07 13.55
C ALA A 232 -12.63 -30.43 13.16
N GLY A 233 -12.39 -31.48 13.95
CA GLY A 233 -12.90 -32.83 13.67
C GLY A 233 -12.26 -33.51 12.45
N GLY A 234 -11.22 -32.92 11.87
CA GLY A 234 -10.59 -33.37 10.63
C GLY A 234 -11.04 -32.58 9.40
N TYR A 235 -10.76 -33.14 8.22
CA TYR A 235 -11.14 -32.53 6.95
C TYR A 235 -12.47 -33.09 6.47
N ALA A 236 -13.39 -32.21 6.07
CA ALA A 236 -14.59 -32.62 5.34
C ALA A 236 -14.26 -33.32 4.00
N ARG A 237 -15.19 -34.12 3.45
CA ARG A 237 -14.93 -34.99 2.27
C ARG A 237 -14.67 -34.18 0.99
N GLU A 238 -15.34 -33.05 0.91
CA GLU A 238 -15.27 -32.02 -0.11
C GLU A 238 -13.95 -31.25 -0.06
N ASN A 239 -13.21 -31.25 1.06
CA ASN A 239 -11.96 -30.51 1.15
C ASN A 239 -10.79 -31.18 0.42
N ASN A 240 -9.88 -30.35 -0.09
CA ASN A 240 -8.59 -30.79 -0.60
C ASN A 240 -7.45 -30.47 0.38
N LYS A 241 -6.93 -31.50 1.07
CA LYS A 241 -5.79 -31.37 2.02
C LYS A 241 -4.53 -30.76 1.38
N ASN A 242 -4.33 -30.99 0.09
CA ASN A 242 -3.18 -30.48 -0.67
C ASN A 242 -3.30 -28.98 -0.99
N ARG A 243 -4.48 -28.41 -0.77
CA ARG A 243 -4.81 -27.01 -1.04
C ARG A 243 -5.11 -26.24 0.25
N THR A 244 -4.88 -26.81 1.44
CA THR A 244 -4.96 -26.04 2.69
C THR A 244 -4.01 -24.86 2.62
N VAL A 245 -4.54 -23.68 2.94
CA VAL A 245 -3.80 -22.41 2.96
C VAL A 245 -3.72 -21.90 4.39
N VAL A 246 -2.57 -21.35 4.75
CA VAL A 246 -2.37 -20.59 5.98
C VAL A 246 -2.07 -19.15 5.59
N VAL A 247 -2.94 -18.25 6.02
CA VAL A 247 -2.74 -16.80 5.98
C VAL A 247 -2.13 -16.40 7.32
N TYR A 248 -0.92 -15.86 7.28
CA TYR A 248 -0.22 -15.38 8.46
C TYR A 248 -0.73 -13.97 8.83
N PRO A 249 -0.54 -13.55 10.08
CA PRO A 249 -1.03 -12.25 10.55
C PRO A 249 -0.50 -11.06 9.75
N ASN A 250 0.73 -11.09 9.25
CA ASN A 250 1.30 -10.05 8.38
C ASN A 250 0.74 -10.04 6.94
N GLY A 251 -0.27 -10.87 6.64
CA GLY A 251 -0.88 -11.00 5.30
C GLY A 251 -0.14 -11.95 4.37
N SER A 252 1.03 -12.50 4.73
CA SER A 252 1.70 -13.50 3.91
C SER A 252 0.91 -14.81 3.86
N VAL A 253 1.07 -15.58 2.78
CA VAL A 253 0.29 -16.80 2.53
C VAL A 253 1.21 -17.97 2.22
N LYS A 254 0.93 -19.14 2.82
CA LYS A 254 1.58 -20.41 2.43
C LYS A 254 0.54 -21.50 2.22
N ARG A 255 0.78 -22.34 1.21
CA ARG A 255 -0.04 -23.51 0.90
C ARG A 255 0.62 -24.81 1.32
N SER A 256 -0.18 -25.85 1.55
CA SER A 256 0.30 -27.22 1.70
C SER A 256 1.17 -27.64 0.52
N ILE A 257 2.24 -28.37 0.81
CA ILE A 257 3.11 -28.99 -0.21
C ILE A 257 2.65 -30.43 -0.40
N ASN A 258 2.43 -30.84 -1.65
CA ASN A 258 2.03 -32.21 -1.99
C ASN A 258 3.27 -33.01 -2.46
N TYR A 259 3.61 -34.08 -1.74
CA TYR A 259 4.72 -34.99 -2.08
C TYR A 259 4.25 -36.29 -2.76
N ARG A 260 3.08 -36.26 -3.42
CA ARG A 260 2.38 -37.41 -4.03
C ARG A 260 1.82 -38.43 -3.03
N LEU A 261 2.66 -38.94 -2.12
CA LEU A 261 2.27 -39.96 -1.14
C LEU A 261 1.68 -39.36 0.15
N PHE A 262 2.03 -38.11 0.45
CA PHE A 262 1.52 -37.40 1.61
C PHE A 262 1.53 -35.89 1.36
N SER A 263 0.76 -35.18 2.17
CA SER A 263 0.70 -33.72 2.16
C SER A 263 1.35 -33.14 3.40
N LEU A 264 2.16 -32.09 3.22
CA LEU A 264 2.80 -31.38 4.31
C LEU A 264 2.18 -30.00 4.46
N SER A 265 1.34 -29.86 5.47
CA SER A 265 0.70 -28.57 5.79
C SER A 265 1.68 -27.53 6.33
N PRO A 266 1.45 -26.22 6.11
CA PRO A 266 2.33 -25.17 6.63
C PRO A 266 2.39 -25.16 8.16
N LYS A 267 3.49 -24.62 8.70
CA LYS A 267 3.57 -24.27 10.13
C LYS A 267 2.63 -23.11 10.40
N VAL A 268 2.10 -23.05 11.61
CA VAL A 268 1.16 -22.01 12.03
C VAL A 268 1.84 -21.13 13.07
N THR A 269 1.59 -19.83 13.04
CA THR A 269 1.99 -18.88 14.09
C THR A 269 0.75 -18.41 14.84
N LYS A 270 0.96 -17.69 15.95
CA LYS A 270 -0.10 -16.92 16.60
C LYS A 270 -0.84 -16.06 15.56
N GLY A 271 -2.14 -15.82 15.76
CA GLY A 271 -3.02 -15.05 14.88
C GLY A 271 -3.26 -15.61 13.47
N SER A 272 -2.66 -16.74 13.11
CA SER A 272 -2.79 -17.29 11.75
C SER A 272 -4.22 -17.74 11.46
N THR A 273 -4.65 -17.58 10.22
CA THR A 273 -5.90 -18.15 9.71
C THR A 273 -5.61 -19.34 8.81
N ILE A 274 -6.16 -20.50 9.15
CA ILE A 274 -6.15 -21.72 8.35
C ILE A 274 -7.41 -21.73 7.51
N LYS A 275 -7.27 -21.63 6.19
CA LYS A 275 -8.36 -21.71 5.22
C LYS A 275 -8.39 -23.09 4.59
N LEU A 276 -9.52 -23.78 4.76
CA LEU A 276 -9.88 -24.96 3.99
C LEU A 276 -10.59 -24.52 2.72
N MET A 277 -10.32 -25.22 1.62
CA MET A 277 -10.97 -24.99 0.33
C MET A 277 -11.57 -26.29 -0.16
N SER A 278 -12.81 -26.21 -0.65
CA SER A 278 -13.50 -27.33 -1.28
C SER A 278 -12.85 -27.67 -2.62
N LYS A 279 -13.01 -28.90 -3.09
CA LYS A 279 -12.51 -29.34 -4.40
C LYS A 279 -13.16 -28.57 -5.54
N GLU A 280 -14.45 -28.28 -5.44
CA GLU A 280 -15.22 -27.51 -6.44
C GLU A 280 -14.71 -26.07 -6.58
N GLN A 281 -14.45 -25.39 -5.45
CA GLN A 281 -13.84 -24.04 -5.45
C GLN A 281 -12.45 -24.04 -6.10
N VAL A 282 -11.69 -25.13 -5.93
CA VAL A 282 -10.36 -25.27 -6.55
C VAL A 282 -10.47 -25.50 -8.06
N GLU A 283 -11.47 -26.27 -8.51
CA GLU A 283 -11.71 -26.54 -9.93
C GLU A 283 -12.21 -25.29 -10.68
N GLU A 284 -13.06 -24.45 -10.07
CA GLU A 284 -13.50 -23.16 -10.62
C GLU A 284 -12.34 -22.17 -10.83
N MET A 285 -11.43 -22.07 -9.85
CA MET A 285 -10.24 -21.21 -9.94
C MET A 285 -9.21 -21.71 -10.98
N GLU A 286 -9.15 -23.02 -11.21
CA GLU A 286 -8.28 -23.63 -12.24
C GLU A 286 -8.91 -23.62 -13.63
N ALA A 287 -10.22 -23.38 -13.74
CA ALA A 287 -10.96 -23.31 -14.98
C ALA A 287 -10.72 -22.02 -15.79
N THR A 288 -9.93 -21.05 -15.31
CA THR A 288 -9.33 -20.03 -16.20
C THR A 288 -8.20 -20.70 -16.99
N PRO A 289 -8.42 -21.15 -18.23
CA PRO A 289 -7.43 -21.98 -18.90
C PRO A 289 -6.25 -21.07 -19.25
N LEU A 290 -5.06 -21.40 -18.75
CA LEU A 290 -3.85 -20.91 -19.38
C LEU A 290 -3.88 -21.47 -20.80
N ASP A 291 -4.13 -20.61 -21.79
CA ASP A 291 -4.15 -21.02 -23.19
C ASP A 291 -2.73 -21.46 -23.58
N TRP A 292 -2.50 -22.76 -23.52
CA TRP A 292 -1.22 -23.37 -23.84
C TRP A 292 -0.80 -23.07 -25.28
N ASN A 293 -1.74 -22.82 -26.20
CA ASN A 293 -1.39 -22.40 -27.55
C ASN A 293 -0.76 -21.01 -27.53
N VAL A 294 -1.34 -20.06 -26.76
CA VAL A 294 -0.78 -18.70 -26.60
C VAL A 294 0.55 -18.72 -25.84
N ALA A 295 0.70 -19.57 -24.83
CA ALA A 295 1.95 -19.72 -24.08
C ALA A 295 3.06 -20.33 -24.97
N ILE A 296 2.73 -21.37 -25.75
CA ILE A 296 3.63 -22.01 -26.70
C ILE A 296 4.03 -21.00 -27.79
N GLU A 297 3.08 -20.29 -28.41
CA GLU A 297 3.37 -19.27 -29.43
C GLU A 297 4.34 -18.19 -28.91
N LYS A 298 4.10 -17.65 -27.70
CA LYS A 298 4.98 -16.64 -27.10
C LYS A 298 6.39 -17.15 -26.81
N THR A 299 6.52 -18.41 -26.43
CA THR A 299 7.85 -19.04 -26.25
C THR A 299 8.52 -19.33 -27.59
N LEU A 300 7.77 -19.80 -28.59
CA LEU A 300 8.27 -20.11 -29.92
C LEU A 300 8.77 -18.85 -30.64
N ILE A 301 8.09 -17.71 -30.50
CA ILE A 301 8.50 -16.40 -31.04
C ILE A 301 9.83 -15.94 -30.40
N LYS A 302 10.02 -16.15 -29.10
CA LYS A 302 11.27 -15.81 -28.41
C LYS A 302 12.43 -16.71 -28.86
N VAL A 303 12.18 -18.01 -28.98
CA VAL A 303 13.17 -18.98 -29.44
C VAL A 303 13.56 -18.73 -30.90
N THR A 304 12.58 -18.47 -31.77
CA THR A 304 12.84 -18.13 -33.18
C THR A 304 13.58 -16.80 -33.29
N GLY A 305 13.23 -15.78 -32.52
CA GLY A 305 13.99 -14.52 -32.46
C GLY A 305 15.46 -14.72 -32.06
N VAL A 306 15.72 -15.51 -31.02
CA VAL A 306 17.08 -15.84 -30.57
C VAL A 306 17.84 -16.66 -31.62
N MET A 307 17.18 -17.65 -32.25
CA MET A 307 17.78 -18.46 -33.31
C MET A 307 18.07 -17.66 -34.57
N SER A 308 17.15 -16.79 -35.00
CA SER A 308 17.36 -15.88 -36.13
C SER A 308 18.50 -14.92 -35.85
N LEU A 309 18.59 -14.36 -34.65
CA LEU A 309 19.70 -13.50 -34.24
C LEU A 309 21.02 -14.27 -34.22
N TYR A 310 21.05 -15.48 -33.67
CA TYR A 310 22.22 -16.36 -33.68
C TYR A 310 22.68 -16.69 -35.11
N LEU A 311 21.76 -17.01 -36.02
CA LEU A 311 22.07 -17.25 -37.43
C LEU A 311 22.57 -15.99 -38.15
N LEU A 312 22.03 -14.81 -37.82
CA LEU A 312 22.49 -13.53 -38.33
C LEU A 312 23.92 -13.23 -37.87
N ILE A 313 24.19 -13.41 -36.58
CA ILE A 313 25.53 -13.25 -36.00
C ILE A 313 26.50 -14.22 -36.68
N ASN A 314 26.18 -15.51 -36.75
CA ASN A 314 27.02 -16.51 -37.42
C ASN A 314 27.27 -16.20 -38.89
N ARG A 315 26.28 -15.64 -39.61
CA ARG A 315 26.43 -15.24 -41.01
C ARG A 315 27.34 -14.02 -41.17
N ILE A 316 27.30 -13.09 -40.22
CA ILE A 316 28.16 -11.89 -40.21
C ILE A 316 29.59 -12.26 -39.79
N THR A 317 29.75 -13.12 -38.79
CA THR A 317 31.08 -13.55 -38.29
C THR A 317 31.73 -14.62 -39.16
N GLY A 318 30.95 -15.40 -39.93
CA GLY A 318 31.45 -16.40 -40.88
C GLY A 318 31.71 -15.85 -42.29
N SER A 319 31.54 -14.54 -42.50
CA SER A 319 31.87 -13.83 -43.74
C SER A 319 33.06 -12.89 -43.51
N PHE A 320 34.17 -13.42 -42.99
CA PHE A 320 35.54 -12.92 -43.11
C PHE A 320 36.50 -14.10 -43.04
#